data_AF-A0A1Q6K3K9-F1
#
_entry.id   AF-A0A1Q6K3K9-F1
#
_cell.length_a   1.000
_cell.length_b   1.000
_cell.length_c   1.000
_cell.angle_alpha   90.00
_cell.angle_beta   90.00
_cell.angle_gamma   90.00
#
_symmetry.space_group_name_H-M   'P 1'
#
loop_
_entity.id
_entity.type
_entity.pdbx_description
1 polymer ?
#
loop_
_entity_poly.entity_id
_entity_poly.type
_entity_poly.pdbx_seq_one_letter_code
_entity_poly.pdbx_strand_id
1 'polypeptide(L)'
;MKIKVGEYVRTKKGKIFRYGKGRAYLGKDNKIVKHSFNIKELIEPQDILKYKIKDFNFNSKGIVYEEYDARKGEYYRIINGHRLEEVQIIAILTHKQYERDYYRLEEE
;
A
#
# COMPACT_ATOMS: atom_id res chain seq x y z
N MET A 1 -2.40 16.32 13.18
CA MET A 1 -1.89 15.82 11.88
C MET A 1 -2.25 16.82 10.80
N LYS A 2 -1.27 17.30 10.03
CA LYS A 2 -1.48 18.30 8.98
C LYS A 2 -1.21 17.64 7.63
N ILE A 3 -2.25 17.48 6.81
CA ILE A 3 -2.20 16.83 5.50
C ILE A 3 -2.18 17.92 4.42
N LYS A 4 -1.29 17.79 3.43
CA LYS A 4 -1.21 18.76 2.33
C LYS A 4 -1.99 18.28 1.11
N VAL A 5 -2.55 19.23 0.37
CA VAL A 5 -3.20 18.95 -0.92
C VAL A 5 -2.19 18.27 -1.85
N GLY A 6 -2.63 17.20 -2.50
CA GLY A 6 -1.80 16.41 -3.41
C GLY A 6 -1.13 15.19 -2.77
N GLU A 7 -1.07 15.09 -1.44
CA GLU A 7 -0.60 13.88 -0.74
C GLU A 7 -1.56 12.70 -0.96
N TYR A 8 -1.04 11.49 -0.90
CA TYR A 8 -1.84 10.29 -0.73
C TYR A 8 -2.15 10.10 0.76
N VAL A 9 -3.34 9.56 1.04
CA VAL A 9 -3.78 9.22 2.40
C VAL A 9 -4.25 7.78 2.45
N ARG A 10 -3.96 7.08 3.56
CA ARG A 10 -4.48 5.74 3.90
C ARG A 10 -5.40 5.87 5.11
N THR A 11 -6.61 5.31 5.01
CA THR A 11 -7.57 5.28 6.12
C THR A 11 -7.40 4.04 6.98
N LYS A 12 -7.97 4.07 8.20
CA LYS A 12 -8.04 2.92 9.10
C LYS A 12 -8.70 1.69 8.44
N LYS A 13 -9.64 1.90 7.50
CA LYS A 13 -10.32 0.84 6.72
C LYS A 13 -9.53 0.43 5.46
N GLY A 14 -8.28 0.85 5.30
CA GLY A 14 -7.42 0.51 4.16
C GLY A 14 -7.68 1.29 2.88
N LYS A 15 -8.60 2.25 2.86
CA LYS A 15 -8.83 3.03 1.64
C LYS A 15 -7.64 3.96 1.38
N ILE A 16 -7.14 3.96 0.15
CA ILE A 16 -6.09 4.87 -0.30
C ILE A 16 -6.65 5.82 -1.36
N PHE A 17 -6.37 7.12 -1.24
CA PHE A 17 -6.76 8.12 -2.23
C PHE A 17 -5.86 9.37 -2.15
N ARG A 18 -5.92 10.23 -3.18
CA ARG A 18 -5.18 11.50 -3.21
C ARG A 18 -6.01 12.63 -2.59
N TYR A 19 -5.44 13.32 -1.61
CA TYR A 19 -6.09 14.40 -0.88
C TYR A 19 -6.20 15.68 -1.73
N GLY A 20 -7.36 16.34 -1.68
CA GLY A 20 -7.61 17.62 -2.35
C GLY A 20 -8.12 17.54 -3.80
N LYS A 21 -8.19 16.36 -4.43
CA LYS A 21 -9.05 16.17 -5.62
C LYS A 21 -10.48 15.93 -5.13
N GLY A 22 -11.38 16.89 -5.38
CA GLY A 22 -12.72 16.95 -4.78
C GLY A 22 -13.43 15.61 -4.69
N ARG A 23 -13.66 15.12 -3.46
CA ARG A 23 -14.92 15.26 -2.71
C ARG A 23 -14.57 15.28 -1.21
N ALA A 24 -15.47 15.81 -0.39
CA ALA A 24 -15.40 15.71 1.06
C ALA A 24 -15.55 14.24 1.48
N TYR A 25 -14.43 13.53 1.74
CA TYR A 25 -14.47 12.09 2.06
C TYR A 25 -14.19 11.75 3.53
N LEU A 26 -14.00 12.76 4.38
CA LEU A 26 -13.78 12.56 5.81
C LEU A 26 -15.12 12.47 6.56
N GLY A 27 -15.89 11.45 6.25
CA GLY A 27 -16.91 10.95 7.18
C GLY A 27 -16.23 10.32 8.41
N LYS A 28 -16.99 10.18 9.51
CA LYS A 28 -16.56 9.60 10.80
C LYS A 28 -15.81 8.26 10.66
N ASP A 29 -16.11 7.52 9.59
CA ASP A 29 -15.59 6.19 9.28
C ASP A 29 -14.24 6.14 8.53
N ASN A 30 -13.73 7.27 8.06
CA ASN A 30 -12.52 7.36 7.24
C ASN A 30 -11.34 8.01 7.98
N LYS A 31 -11.14 7.67 9.26
CA LYS A 31 -9.98 8.15 10.03
C LYS A 31 -8.69 7.87 9.26
N ILE A 32 -7.94 8.93 8.94
CA ILE A 32 -6.65 8.82 8.26
C ILE A 32 -5.60 8.35 9.27
N VAL A 33 -4.79 7.37 8.88
CA VAL A 33 -3.73 6.78 9.72
C VAL A 33 -2.33 7.01 9.17
N LYS A 34 -2.18 7.19 7.84
CA LYS A 34 -0.92 7.52 7.18
C LYS A 34 -1.18 8.50 6.04
N HIS A 35 -0.22 9.37 5.76
CA HIS A 35 -0.23 10.27 4.61
C HIS A 35 1.19 10.56 4.14
N SER A 36 1.38 10.76 2.84
CA SER A 36 2.67 11.09 2.22
C SER A 36 2.46 11.53 0.77
N PHE A 37 3.39 12.32 0.24
CA PHE A 37 3.48 12.55 -1.21
C PHE A 37 3.91 11.29 -1.98
N ASN A 38 4.64 10.40 -1.33
CA ASN A 38 5.09 9.15 -1.92
C ASN A 38 4.14 8.01 -1.55
N ILE A 39 3.47 7.45 -2.56
CA ILE A 39 2.53 6.34 -2.36
C ILE A 39 3.19 5.10 -1.72
N LYS A 40 4.50 4.89 -1.93
CA LYS A 40 5.26 3.76 -1.38
C LYS A 40 5.29 3.77 0.15
N GLU A 41 5.23 4.95 0.75
CA GLU A 41 5.23 5.11 2.22
C GLU A 41 3.90 4.72 2.87
N LEU A 42 2.82 4.59 2.07
CA LEU A 42 1.51 4.15 2.53
C LEU A 42 1.31 2.64 2.43
N ILE A 43 2.20 1.93 1.72
CA ILE A 43 2.12 0.48 1.57
C ILE A 43 2.46 -0.19 2.90
N GLU A 44 1.65 -1.18 3.25
CA GLU A 44 1.82 -2.01 4.44
C GLU A 44 2.10 -3.45 4.02
N PRO A 45 2.73 -4.26 4.90
CA PRO A 45 2.76 -5.71 4.72
C PRO A 45 1.36 -6.26 4.43
N GLN A 46 1.32 -7.36 3.67
CA GLN A 46 0.12 -8.06 3.20
C GLN A 46 -0.71 -7.29 2.15
N ASP A 47 -0.38 -6.04 1.82
CA ASP A 47 -0.99 -5.39 0.66
C ASP A 47 -0.61 -6.14 -0.62
N ILE A 48 -1.55 -6.21 -1.56
CA ILE A 48 -1.34 -6.82 -2.87
C ILE A 48 -1.09 -5.70 -3.87
N LEU A 49 0.03 -5.76 -4.59
CA LEU A 49 0.37 -4.77 -5.61
C LEU A 49 0.30 -5.38 -7.00
N LYS A 50 -0.19 -4.59 -7.95
CA LYS A 50 0.16 -4.74 -9.38
C LYS A 50 1.29 -3.78 -9.67
N TYR A 51 2.39 -4.24 -10.26
CA TYR A 51 3.59 -3.44 -10.46
C TYR A 51 4.33 -3.82 -11.74
N LYS A 52 5.28 -2.96 -12.13
CA LYS A 52 6.30 -3.21 -13.16
C LYS A 52 7.68 -3.09 -12.53
N ILE A 53 8.58 -3.99 -12.90
CA ILE A 53 10.00 -3.85 -12.60
C ILE A 53 10.59 -3.00 -13.71
N LYS A 54 11.49 -2.06 -13.37
CA LYS A 54 12.23 -1.31 -14.38
C LYS A 54 12.93 -2.31 -15.32
N ASP A 55 12.88 -2.03 -16.62
CA ASP A 55 13.47 -2.85 -17.68
C ASP A 55 12.70 -4.13 -18.09
N PHE A 56 11.57 -4.43 -17.45
CA PHE A 56 10.70 -5.55 -17.85
C PHE A 56 9.33 -5.07 -18.36
N ASN A 57 8.90 -5.59 -19.51
CA ASN A 57 7.67 -5.15 -20.18
C ASN A 57 6.38 -5.83 -19.70
N PHE A 58 6.43 -6.69 -18.67
CA PHE A 58 5.25 -7.36 -18.13
C PHE A 58 4.81 -6.76 -16.79
N ASN A 59 3.51 -6.88 -16.51
CA ASN A 59 2.94 -6.52 -15.21
C ASN A 59 3.02 -7.73 -14.28
N SER A 60 3.55 -7.53 -13.09
CA SER A 60 3.57 -8.53 -12.03
C SER A 60 2.52 -8.23 -10.97
N LYS A 61 2.15 -9.26 -10.22
CA LYS A 61 1.37 -9.13 -8.99
C LYS A 61 2.10 -9.85 -7.85
N GLY A 62 1.97 -9.33 -6.63
CA GLY A 62 2.58 -9.95 -5.47
C GLY A 62 2.07 -9.35 -4.17
N ILE A 63 2.35 -10.05 -3.09
CA ILE A 63 2.06 -9.64 -1.72
C ILE A 63 3.30 -8.93 -1.17
N VAL A 64 3.09 -7.85 -0.42
CA VAL A 64 4.17 -7.12 0.23
C VAL A 64 4.55 -7.81 1.54
N TYR A 65 5.85 -7.96 1.77
CA TYR A 65 6.41 -8.46 3.02
C TYR A 65 7.39 -7.44 3.60
N GLU A 66 7.68 -7.57 4.89
CA GLU A 66 8.79 -6.87 5.53
C GLU A 66 9.97 -7.83 5.67
N GLU A 67 11.15 -7.33 5.33
CA GLU A 67 12.41 -8.05 5.44
C GLU A 67 13.42 -7.20 6.21
N TYR A 68 14.24 -7.84 7.04
CA TYR A 68 15.24 -7.17 7.88
C TYR A 68 16.60 -7.12 7.17
N ASP A 69 17.14 -5.92 6.97
CA ASP A 69 18.49 -5.71 6.45
C ASP A 69 19.47 -5.65 7.63
N ALA A 70 20.10 -6.78 7.95
CA ALA A 70 21.06 -6.86 9.06
C ALA A 70 22.29 -5.95 8.89
N ARG A 71 22.61 -5.51 7.66
CA ARG A 71 23.74 -4.61 7.40
C ARG A 71 23.42 -3.16 7.75
N LYS A 72 22.15 -2.78 7.63
CA LYS A 72 21.65 -1.42 7.93
C LYS A 72 20.94 -1.32 9.27
N GLY A 73 20.52 -2.45 9.85
CA GLY A 73 19.73 -2.48 11.09
C GLY A 73 18.29 -2.02 10.89
N GLU A 74 17.73 -2.17 9.68
CA GLU A 74 16.43 -1.60 9.31
C GLU A 74 15.53 -2.62 8.61
N TYR A 75 14.22 -2.46 8.75
CA TYR A 75 13.23 -3.22 7.99
C TYR A 75 12.88 -2.48 6.70
N TYR A 76 12.79 -3.24 5.60
CA TYR A 76 12.37 -2.73 4.30
C TYR A 76 11.22 -3.58 3.75
N ARG A 77 10.46 -2.99 2.82
CA ARG A 77 9.33 -3.65 2.19
C ARG A 77 9.74 -4.24 0.86
N ILE A 78 9.39 -5.50 0.67
CA ILE A 78 9.68 -6.26 -0.54
C ILE A 78 8.43 -6.84 -1.18
N ILE A 79 8.52 -7.10 -2.47
CA ILE A 79 7.51 -7.82 -3.25
C ILE A 79 8.22 -8.72 -4.27
N ASN A 80 8.01 -10.03 -4.16
CA ASN A 80 8.68 -11.05 -4.98
C ASN A 80 10.21 -10.84 -5.10
N GLY A 81 10.88 -10.53 -3.99
CA GLY A 81 12.33 -10.29 -3.94
C GLY A 81 12.81 -8.91 -4.39
N HIS A 82 11.90 -8.03 -4.83
CA HIS A 82 12.23 -6.64 -5.21
C HIS A 82 11.88 -5.66 -4.11
N ARG A 83 12.75 -4.68 -3.86
CA ARG A 83 12.44 -3.59 -2.94
C ARG A 83 11.37 -2.69 -3.55
N LEU A 84 10.51 -2.09 -2.73
CA LEU A 84 9.46 -1.20 -3.23
C LEU A 84 10.03 -0.02 -4.02
N GLU A 85 11.25 0.43 -3.73
CA GLU A 85 11.96 1.49 -4.43
C GLU A 85 12.24 1.15 -5.90
N GLU A 86 12.45 -0.12 -6.22
CA GLU A 86 12.87 -0.64 -7.52
C GLU A 86 11.70 -0.83 -8.50
N VAL A 87 10.47 -0.85 -7.97
CA VAL A 87 9.26 -1.12 -8.76
C VAL A 87 8.43 0.14 -9.02
N GLN A 88 7.73 0.13 -10.16
CA GLN A 88 6.67 1.07 -10.47
C GLN A 88 5.32 0.46 -10.09
N ILE A 89 4.64 1.05 -9.10
CA ILE A 89 3.32 0.60 -8.65
C ILE A 89 2.26 1.05 -9.66
N ILE A 90 1.40 0.13 -10.06
CA ILE A 90 0.29 0.36 -10.98
C ILE A 90 -1.05 0.35 -10.24
N ALA A 91 -1.24 -0.60 -9.33
CA ALA A 91 -2.45 -0.70 -8.52
C ALA A 91 -2.14 -1.29 -7.14
N ILE A 92 -2.99 -0.97 -6.16
CA ILE A 92 -2.89 -1.42 -4.77
C ILE A 92 -4.25 -1.97 -4.35
N LEU A 93 -4.26 -3.18 -3.81
CA LEU A 93 -5.37 -3.73 -3.04
C LEU A 93 -4.86 -3.91 -1.60
N THR A 94 -5.34 -3.08 -0.67
CA THR A 94 -4.85 -3.17 0.71
C THR A 94 -5.33 -4.43 1.39
N HIS A 95 -4.56 -4.97 2.33
CA HIS A 95 -4.98 -6.18 3.07
C HIS A 95 -6.33 -5.98 3.76
N LYS A 96 -6.64 -4.79 4.28
CA LYS A 96 -7.95 -4.51 4.89
C LYS A 96 -9.11 -4.49 3.89
N GLN A 97 -8.85 -4.10 2.63
CA GLN A 97 -9.85 -4.21 1.56
C GLN A 97 -10.03 -5.67 1.17
N TYR A 98 -8.94 -6.41 0.99
CA TYR A 98 -8.99 -7.84 0.75
C TYR A 98 -9.75 -8.58 1.86
N GLU A 99 -9.44 -8.30 3.12
CA GLU A 99 -10.04 -8.90 4.32
C GLU A 99 -11.55 -8.66 4.44
N ARG A 100 -12.05 -7.55 3.91
CA ARG A 100 -13.48 -7.26 3.91
C ARG A 100 -14.23 -8.04 2.84
N ASP A 101 -13.55 -8.35 1.74
CA ASP A 101 -14.18 -8.78 0.50
C ASP A 101 -13.90 -10.28 0.19
N TYR A 102 -13.00 -10.96 0.93
CA TYR A 102 -12.63 -12.36 0.71
C TYR A 102 -13.53 -13.39 1.40
N TYR A 103 -13.59 -14.58 0.83
CA TYR A 103 -14.24 -15.76 1.41
C TYR A 103 -13.31 -16.46 2.42
N ARG A 104 -13.82 -16.81 3.60
CA ARG A 104 -13.08 -17.56 4.62
C ARG A 104 -13.35 -19.05 4.46
N LEU A 105 -12.28 -19.84 4.35
CA LEU A 105 -12.38 -21.30 4.41
C LEU A 105 -12.60 -21.72 5.87
N GLU A 106 -13.41 -22.75 6.08
CA GLU A 106 -13.53 -23.40 7.39
C GLU A 106 -12.30 -24.27 7.63
N GLU A 107 -11.78 -24.29 8.85
CA GLU A 107 -10.69 -25.19 9.24
C GLU A 107 -11.26 -26.62 9.35
N GLU A 108 -10.58 -27.60 8.75
CA GLU A 108 -10.91 -29.04 8.91
C GLU A 108 -10.51 -29.58 10.29
#